data_AF-A0A8J5IFC9-F1
#
_entry.id   AF-A0A8J5IFC9-F1
#
_cell.length_a   1.000
_cell.length_b   1.000
_cell.length_c   1.000
_cell.angle_alpha   90.00
_cell.angle_beta   90.00
_cell.angle_gamma   90.00
#
_symmetry.space_group_name_H-M   'P 1'
#
loop_
_entity.id
_entity.type
_entity.pdbx_description
1 polymer ?
#
loop_
_entity_poly.entity_id
_entity_poly.type
_entity_poly.pdbx_seq_one_letter_code
_entity_poly.pdbx_strand_id
1 'polypeptide(L)'
;MARFIFQFLATVALVAGSTSAQLDFGKLKEYATDFKEQFSNNATDPPAGKRPLHGLLSGLEFGGTGNNAYEYRDAVEPGEVVRGVTIRTGKRVHDIGIIHENLAGEPVTNFVSGRDGDPQTLTLGPGEYITSIEAHTGEKDGRKRISFIKFTTNKNNYVSGGTPTDDIGKEDAPEEGYQIGGFFGKRGDEIDSVAAIWATILP
;
A
#
# COMPACT_ATOMS: atom_id res chain seq x y z
N MET A 1 -18.31 19.91 33.47
CA MET A 1 -17.38 19.05 34.24
C MET A 1 -17.71 17.60 33.89
N ALA A 2 -16.96 17.00 32.95
CA ALA A 2 -16.98 15.57 32.68
C ALA A 2 -15.63 15.21 32.05
N ARG A 3 -14.81 14.47 32.81
CA ARG A 3 -13.48 13.99 32.43
C ARG A 3 -13.66 12.73 31.58
N PHE A 4 -13.22 12.75 30.32
CA PHE A 4 -12.93 11.51 29.58
C PHE A 4 -11.45 11.19 29.76
N ILE A 5 -11.18 10.15 30.55
CA ILE A 5 -9.86 9.57 30.77
C ILE A 5 -9.61 8.65 29.57
N PHE A 6 -8.73 9.05 28.64
CA PHE A 6 -8.20 8.15 27.62
C PHE A 6 -7.09 7.32 28.25
N GLN A 7 -7.41 6.07 28.58
CA GLN A 7 -6.44 5.08 29.00
C GLN A 7 -5.96 4.35 27.73
N PHE A 8 -4.82 4.75 27.18
CA PHE A 8 -4.19 4.03 26.08
C PHE A 8 -3.45 2.82 26.65
N LEU A 9 -4.01 1.61 26.47
CA LEU A 9 -3.26 0.36 26.60
C LEU A 9 -2.43 0.18 25.31
N ALA A 10 -1.13 0.45 25.38
CA ALA A 10 -0.20 0.00 24.34
C ALA A 10 0.17 -1.45 24.61
N THR A 11 -0.42 -2.39 23.87
CA THR A 11 0.04 -3.78 23.85
C THR A 11 1.05 -3.91 22.71
N VAL A 12 2.35 -3.92 23.04
CA VAL A 12 3.42 -4.21 22.07
C VAL A 12 3.68 -5.70 22.11
N ALA A 13 3.34 -6.42 21.03
CA ALA A 13 3.73 -7.82 20.86
C ALA A 13 5.20 -7.89 20.43
N LEU A 14 6.02 -8.54 21.25
CA LEU A 14 7.45 -8.79 21.00
C LEU A 14 7.56 -9.97 20.02
N VAL A 15 8.02 -9.75 18.79
CA VAL A 15 8.53 -10.86 17.93
C VAL A 15 10.02 -10.99 18.21
N ALA A 16 10.40 -12.14 18.77
CA ALA A 16 11.77 -12.46 19.14
C ALA A 16 12.64 -12.67 17.89
N GLY A 17 13.70 -11.87 17.74
CA GLY A 17 14.64 -11.99 16.62
C GLY A 17 15.78 -10.96 16.69
N SER A 18 16.65 -11.08 17.69
CA SER A 18 18.03 -10.53 17.78
C SER A 18 18.29 -9.08 17.35
N THR A 19 18.00 -8.12 18.24
CA THR A 19 18.98 -7.21 18.84
C THR A 19 18.24 -6.44 19.92
N SER A 20 18.70 -6.56 21.16
CA SER A 20 18.10 -5.90 22.32
C SER A 20 18.34 -4.39 22.26
N ALA A 21 17.49 -3.66 21.54
CA ALA A 21 17.29 -2.25 21.81
C ALA A 21 16.53 -2.16 23.14
N GLN A 22 17.24 -1.88 24.23
CA GLN A 22 16.60 -1.53 25.49
C GLN A 22 15.73 -0.29 25.27
N LEU A 23 14.44 -0.41 25.54
CA LEU A 23 13.52 0.72 25.57
C LEU A 23 13.99 1.70 26.65
N ASP A 24 14.46 2.88 26.24
CA ASP A 24 14.80 3.97 27.15
C ASP A 24 13.51 4.69 27.57
N PHE A 25 12.96 4.28 28.71
CA PHE A 25 11.76 4.88 29.30
C PHE A 25 11.94 6.37 29.64
N GLY A 26 13.17 6.89 29.69
CA GLY A 26 13.48 8.31 29.88
C GLY A 26 13.12 9.18 28.68
N LYS A 27 13.08 8.60 27.48
CA LYS A 27 12.73 9.29 26.22
C LYS A 27 11.26 9.20 25.83
N LEU A 28 10.44 8.47 26.59
CA LEU A 28 9.01 8.31 26.28
C LEU A 28 8.25 9.65 26.22
N LYS A 29 8.69 10.66 26.97
CA LYS A 29 8.11 12.01 26.88
C LYS A 29 8.50 12.71 25.57
N GLU A 30 9.71 12.48 25.08
CA GLU A 30 10.21 13.03 23.81
C GLU A 30 9.49 12.39 22.63
N TYR A 31 9.37 11.05 22.61
CA TYR A 31 8.56 10.31 21.63
C TYR A 31 7.06 10.68 21.67
N ALA A 32 6.50 10.94 22.86
CA ALA A 32 5.12 11.40 22.99
C ALA A 32 4.93 12.88 22.61
N THR A 33 5.99 13.68 22.65
CA THR A 33 5.97 15.10 22.23
C THR A 33 6.03 15.19 20.71
N ASP A 34 6.89 14.39 20.07
CA ASP A 34 6.92 14.21 18.61
C ASP A 34 5.56 13.74 18.06
N PHE A 35 4.94 12.75 18.71
CA PHE A 35 3.60 12.29 18.34
C PHE A 35 2.57 13.43 18.48
N LYS A 36 2.58 14.19 19.58
CA LYS A 36 1.63 15.30 19.75
C LYS A 36 1.87 16.45 18.77
N GLU A 37 3.10 16.75 18.39
CA GLU A 37 3.40 17.76 17.36
C GLU A 37 2.92 17.32 15.97
N GLN A 38 3.01 16.03 15.64
CA GLN A 38 2.44 15.46 14.40
C GLN A 38 0.91 15.55 14.35
N PHE A 39 0.21 15.44 15.49
CA PHE A 39 -1.26 15.46 15.55
C PHE A 39 -1.89 16.81 15.98
N SER A 40 -1.10 17.81 16.42
CA SER A 40 -1.63 19.11 16.90
C SER A 40 -1.77 20.18 15.81
N ASN A 41 -1.20 19.98 14.62
CA ASN A 41 -1.21 21.01 13.57
C ASN A 41 -2.33 20.80 12.55
N ASN A 42 -3.58 20.79 13.03
CA ASN A 42 -4.76 20.86 12.18
C ASN A 42 -5.66 22.03 12.60
N ALA A 43 -5.18 23.26 12.37
CA ALA A 43 -6.00 24.47 12.29
C ALA A 43 -5.17 25.62 11.71
N THR A 44 -5.11 25.70 10.37
CA THR A 44 -5.02 26.90 9.50
C THR A 44 -4.33 26.51 8.20
N ASP A 45 -5.02 26.73 7.08
CA ASP A 45 -4.57 26.30 5.76
C ASP A 45 -3.16 26.80 5.41
N PRO A 46 -2.35 26.01 4.67
CA PRO A 46 -1.03 26.41 4.23
C PRO A 46 -1.05 27.29 2.97
N PRO A 47 -0.15 28.29 2.85
CA PRO A 47 0.28 28.76 1.55
C PRO A 47 1.12 27.68 0.85
N ALA A 48 1.02 27.64 -0.49
CA ALA A 48 1.57 26.63 -1.39
C ALA A 48 2.93 26.02 -0.97
N GLY A 49 3.00 24.67 -0.93
CA GLY A 49 4.25 23.91 -0.78
C GLY A 49 4.40 23.06 0.49
N LYS A 50 3.32 22.62 1.15
CA LYS A 50 3.44 21.70 2.30
C LYS A 50 3.51 20.24 1.87
N ARG A 51 4.57 19.55 2.31
CA ARG A 51 4.71 18.09 2.24
C ARG A 51 3.53 17.44 3.00
N PRO A 52 2.96 16.33 2.52
CA PRO A 52 1.86 15.68 3.24
C PRO A 52 2.35 15.14 4.60
N LEU A 53 1.52 15.31 5.63
CA LEU A 53 1.83 14.98 7.04
C LEU A 53 2.06 13.48 7.29
N HIS A 54 1.58 12.61 6.38
CA HIS A 54 1.78 11.17 6.43
C HIS A 54 2.39 10.68 5.11
N GLY A 55 3.56 10.04 5.18
CA GLY A 55 4.26 9.54 3.99
C GLY A 55 3.57 8.35 3.31
N LEU A 56 2.72 7.63 4.04
CA LEU A 56 1.95 6.48 3.56
C LEU A 56 0.51 6.55 4.06
N LEU A 57 -0.46 6.28 3.18
CA LEU A 57 -1.88 6.13 3.50
C LEU A 57 -2.40 4.78 2.98
N SER A 58 -3.29 4.16 3.74
CA SER A 58 -3.98 2.95 3.29
C SER A 58 -5.17 3.31 2.41
N GLY A 59 -5.28 2.66 1.25
CA GLY A 59 -6.43 2.76 0.36
C GLY A 59 -7.59 1.83 0.75
N LEU A 60 -8.59 1.79 -0.12
CA LEU A 60 -9.74 0.91 -0.02
C LEU A 60 -9.37 -0.53 -0.43
N GLU A 61 -9.79 -1.50 0.38
CA GLU A 61 -9.58 -2.92 0.09
C GLU A 61 -10.72 -3.49 -0.75
N PHE A 62 -10.38 -4.08 -1.90
CA PHE A 62 -11.28 -4.78 -2.79
C PHE A 62 -11.10 -6.29 -2.66
N GLY A 63 -12.16 -7.07 -2.88
CA GLY A 63 -12.09 -8.53 -2.94
C GLY A 63 -12.78 -9.26 -1.79
N GLY A 64 -12.27 -10.45 -1.47
CA GLY A 64 -12.86 -11.38 -0.51
C GLY A 64 -12.22 -11.34 0.87
N THR A 65 -12.91 -11.89 1.87
CA THR A 65 -12.38 -12.01 3.25
C THR A 65 -11.34 -13.13 3.41
N GLY A 66 -11.22 -14.04 2.42
CA GLY A 66 -10.19 -15.08 2.34
C GLY A 66 -10.28 -16.15 3.44
N ASN A 67 -10.94 -17.28 3.19
CA ASN A 67 -11.18 -18.32 4.22
C ASN A 67 -9.94 -19.16 4.61
N ASN A 68 -8.76 -18.87 4.05
CA ASN A 68 -7.43 -19.42 4.43
C ASN A 68 -6.30 -18.48 3.96
N ALA A 69 -6.63 -17.21 3.75
CA ALA A 69 -5.73 -16.29 3.09
C ALA A 69 -4.71 -15.72 4.08
N TYR A 70 -3.47 -15.56 3.62
CA TYR A 70 -2.41 -14.89 4.36
C TYR A 70 -2.49 -13.39 4.11
N GLU A 71 -2.42 -12.62 5.19
CA GLU A 71 -2.24 -11.19 5.10
C GLU A 71 -0.87 -10.87 4.52
N TYR A 72 -0.82 -9.89 3.64
CA TYR A 72 0.42 -9.32 3.15
C TYR A 72 0.34 -7.81 3.21
N ARG A 73 1.51 -7.19 3.39
CA ARG A 73 1.70 -5.76 3.31
C ARG A 73 3.12 -5.52 2.82
N ASP A 74 3.23 -4.78 1.73
CA ASP A 74 4.50 -4.37 1.16
C ASP A 74 4.38 -2.92 0.70
N ALA A 75 5.32 -2.09 1.11
CA ALA A 75 5.30 -0.66 0.84
C ALA A 75 6.72 -0.14 0.69
N VAL A 76 6.90 0.79 -0.24
CA VAL A 76 8.10 1.62 -0.28
C VAL A 76 8.23 2.44 1.00
N GLU A 77 9.48 2.68 1.40
CA GLU A 77 9.80 3.63 2.44
C GLU A 77 9.69 5.08 1.90
N PRO A 78 9.34 6.06 2.75
CA PRO A 78 9.36 7.46 2.33
C PRO A 78 10.74 7.86 1.76
N GLY A 79 10.76 8.27 0.49
CA GLY A 79 11.99 8.67 -0.22
C GLY A 79 12.50 7.65 -1.24
N GLU A 80 11.98 6.42 -1.23
CA GLU A 80 12.17 5.48 -2.32
C GLU A 80 11.35 5.86 -3.55
N VAL A 81 11.82 5.45 -4.72
CA VAL A 81 11.23 5.86 -6.01
C VAL A 81 10.60 4.66 -6.69
N VAL A 82 9.29 4.68 -6.91
CA VAL A 82 8.59 3.66 -7.69
C VAL A 82 9.00 3.77 -9.17
N ARG A 83 9.37 2.64 -9.77
CA ARG A 83 9.81 2.49 -11.16
C ARG A 83 8.87 1.63 -12.00
N GLY A 84 7.95 0.90 -11.39
CA GLY A 84 7.05 0.04 -12.13
C GLY A 84 6.12 -0.76 -11.25
N VAL A 85 5.16 -1.39 -11.91
CA VAL A 85 4.25 -2.37 -11.32
C VAL A 85 4.21 -3.59 -12.21
N THR A 86 4.19 -4.77 -11.61
CA THR A 86 4.06 -6.05 -12.30
C THR A 86 2.80 -6.74 -11.84
N ILE A 87 2.08 -7.35 -12.79
CA ILE A 87 0.98 -8.26 -12.52
C ILE A 87 1.29 -9.63 -13.12
N ARG A 88 0.82 -10.70 -12.49
CA ARG A 88 0.76 -12.04 -13.09
C ARG A 88 -0.70 -12.47 -13.11
N THR A 89 -1.21 -12.76 -14.29
CA THR A 89 -2.64 -13.05 -14.46
C THR A 89 -2.87 -14.25 -15.37
N GLY A 90 -3.92 -14.99 -15.05
CA GLY A 90 -4.57 -15.95 -15.93
C GLY A 90 -6.03 -15.56 -16.11
N LYS A 91 -6.96 -16.45 -15.71
CA LYS A 91 -8.37 -16.06 -15.55
C LYS A 91 -8.59 -15.07 -14.40
N ARG A 92 -7.71 -15.10 -13.39
CA ARG A 92 -7.72 -14.27 -12.18
C ARG A 92 -6.30 -13.74 -11.93
N VAL A 93 -6.15 -12.86 -10.95
CA VAL A 93 -4.85 -12.29 -10.57
C VAL A 93 -4.13 -13.27 -9.65
N HIS A 94 -2.97 -13.74 -10.11
CA HIS A 94 -2.12 -14.64 -9.33
C HIS A 94 -1.20 -13.84 -8.41
N ASP A 95 -0.61 -12.76 -8.93
CA ASP A 95 0.39 -11.97 -8.21
C ASP A 95 0.41 -10.50 -8.64
N ILE A 96 0.85 -9.65 -7.73
CA ILE A 96 1.12 -8.24 -7.95
C ILE A 96 2.46 -7.88 -7.31
N GLY A 97 3.17 -6.94 -7.91
CA GLY A 97 4.45 -6.50 -7.38
C GLY A 97 4.78 -5.07 -7.74
N ILE A 98 5.54 -4.42 -6.86
CA ILE A 98 6.04 -3.06 -7.07
C ILE A 98 7.55 -3.13 -7.36
N ILE A 99 7.99 -2.35 -8.35
CA ILE A 99 9.40 -2.13 -8.66
C ILE A 99 9.74 -0.75 -8.12
N HIS A 100 10.74 -0.65 -7.26
CA HIS A 100 11.20 0.61 -6.71
C HIS A 100 12.73 0.65 -6.65
N GLU A 101 13.29 1.85 -6.55
CA GLU A 101 14.67 2.05 -6.15
C GLU A 101 14.69 2.34 -4.65
N ASN A 102 15.47 1.56 -3.92
CA ASN A 102 15.68 1.78 -2.49
C ASN A 102 16.49 3.07 -2.24
N LEU A 103 16.70 3.43 -0.97
CA LEU A 103 17.48 4.62 -0.60
C LEU A 103 18.95 4.58 -1.06
N ALA A 104 19.50 3.42 -1.40
CA ALA A 104 20.83 3.25 -1.98
C ALA A 104 20.83 3.36 -3.52
N GLY A 105 19.66 3.54 -4.14
CA GLY A 105 19.48 3.59 -5.60
C GLY A 105 19.48 2.22 -6.27
N GLU A 106 19.35 1.13 -5.51
CA GLU A 106 19.32 -0.22 -6.05
C GLU A 106 17.88 -0.61 -6.44
N PRO A 107 17.69 -1.26 -7.60
CA PRO A 107 16.36 -1.73 -8.00
C PRO A 107 15.92 -2.92 -7.12
N VAL A 108 14.77 -2.76 -6.50
CA VAL A 108 14.08 -3.78 -5.71
C VAL A 108 12.77 -4.12 -6.41
N THR A 109 12.46 -5.42 -6.50
CA THR A 109 11.16 -5.89 -6.96
C THR A 109 10.57 -6.80 -5.90
N ASN A 110 9.44 -6.36 -5.35
CA ASN A 110 8.71 -7.15 -4.37
C ASN A 110 7.48 -7.74 -5.04
N PHE A 111 7.25 -9.02 -4.81
CA PHE A 111 6.08 -9.75 -5.26
C PHE A 111 5.29 -10.22 -4.05
N VAL A 112 3.96 -10.16 -4.15
CA VAL A 112 3.07 -10.52 -3.06
C VAL A 112 2.92 -12.03 -2.93
N SER A 113 2.93 -12.81 -4.02
CA SER A 113 2.62 -14.25 -4.04
C SER A 113 3.66 -15.08 -4.84
N GLY A 114 3.31 -16.32 -5.20
CA GLY A 114 4.16 -17.25 -5.95
C GLY A 114 4.31 -16.90 -7.43
N ARG A 115 5.17 -17.66 -8.15
CA ARG A 115 5.59 -17.35 -9.53
C ARG A 115 4.63 -17.81 -10.64
N ASP A 116 3.36 -18.03 -10.34
CA ASP A 116 2.42 -18.58 -11.32
C ASP A 116 1.89 -17.50 -12.29
N GLY A 117 1.86 -17.82 -13.58
CA GLY A 117 1.50 -16.90 -14.65
C GLY A 117 2.69 -16.05 -15.14
N ASP A 118 2.60 -15.62 -16.39
CA ASP A 118 3.64 -14.81 -17.02
C ASP A 118 3.58 -13.36 -16.50
N PRO A 119 4.73 -12.74 -16.19
CA PRO A 119 4.77 -11.40 -15.68
C PRO A 119 4.45 -10.39 -16.79
N GLN A 120 3.58 -9.43 -16.46
CA GLN A 120 3.29 -8.26 -17.28
C GLN A 120 3.68 -7.03 -16.47
N THR A 121 4.66 -6.28 -16.95
CA THR A 121 5.23 -5.14 -16.23
C THR A 121 4.93 -3.84 -16.97
N LEU A 122 4.41 -2.85 -16.25
CA LEU A 122 4.46 -1.45 -16.65
C LEU A 122 5.69 -0.80 -16.03
N THR A 123 6.67 -0.46 -16.86
CA THR A 123 7.82 0.37 -16.46
C THR A 123 7.43 1.84 -16.61
N LEU A 124 7.68 2.62 -15.56
CA LEU A 124 7.34 4.04 -15.51
C LEU A 124 8.43 4.87 -16.16
N GLY A 125 8.03 5.79 -17.04
CA GLY A 125 8.94 6.78 -17.60
C GLY A 125 9.27 7.91 -16.61
N PRO A 126 10.16 8.84 -16.98
CA PRO A 126 10.48 10.01 -16.14
C PRO A 126 9.23 10.84 -15.80
N GLY A 127 9.01 11.12 -14.52
CA GLY A 127 7.83 11.87 -14.03
C GLY A 127 6.49 11.14 -14.19
N GLU A 128 6.53 9.83 -14.43
CA GLU A 128 5.35 8.98 -14.46
C GLU A 128 5.18 8.24 -13.14
N TYR A 129 3.95 8.19 -12.64
CA TYR A 129 3.59 7.52 -11.39
C TYR A 129 2.18 6.96 -11.46
N ILE A 130 1.92 5.92 -10.67
CA ILE A 130 0.66 5.18 -10.68
C ILE A 130 -0.36 5.92 -9.80
N THR A 131 -1.50 6.29 -10.38
CA THR A 131 -2.51 7.15 -9.75
C THR A 131 -3.84 6.45 -9.51
N SER A 132 -4.01 5.22 -9.99
CA SER A 132 -5.30 4.54 -9.92
C SER A 132 -5.13 3.03 -9.84
N ILE A 133 -5.96 2.39 -9.01
CA ILE A 133 -6.18 0.95 -8.95
C ILE A 133 -7.65 0.67 -9.24
N GLU A 134 -7.89 -0.28 -10.13
CA GLU A 134 -9.21 -0.85 -10.42
C GLU A 134 -9.12 -2.36 -10.29
N ALA A 135 -10.00 -2.96 -9.50
CA ALA A 135 -9.98 -4.38 -9.17
C ALA A 135 -11.41 -4.95 -9.24
N HIS A 136 -11.59 -6.03 -9.98
CA HIS A 136 -12.89 -6.68 -10.12
C HIS A 136 -12.89 -7.97 -9.33
N THR A 137 -13.96 -8.20 -8.57
CA THR A 137 -14.10 -9.39 -7.73
C THR A 137 -14.90 -10.47 -8.46
N GLY A 138 -14.36 -11.68 -8.51
CA GLY A 138 -15.06 -12.86 -9.04
C GLY A 138 -15.16 -13.95 -8.00
N GLU A 139 -16.07 -14.90 -8.22
CA GLU A 139 -16.18 -16.10 -7.39
C GLU A 139 -15.51 -17.30 -8.06
N LYS A 140 -14.78 -18.10 -7.27
CA LYS A 140 -14.38 -19.45 -7.65
C LYS A 140 -14.40 -20.36 -6.44
N ASP A 141 -15.05 -21.51 -6.59
CA ASP A 141 -15.18 -22.53 -5.54
C ASP A 141 -15.75 -21.95 -4.22
N GLY A 142 -16.76 -21.08 -4.32
CA GLY A 142 -17.39 -20.41 -3.18
C GLY A 142 -16.53 -19.33 -2.50
N ARG A 143 -15.43 -18.89 -3.13
CA ARG A 143 -14.52 -17.87 -2.60
C ARG A 143 -14.39 -16.69 -3.54
N LYS A 144 -14.50 -15.47 -2.98
CA LYS A 144 -14.22 -14.22 -3.68
C LYS A 144 -12.71 -14.04 -3.87
N ARG A 145 -12.31 -13.66 -5.08
CA ARG A 145 -10.92 -13.39 -5.48
C ARG A 145 -10.85 -12.22 -6.46
N ILE A 146 -9.68 -11.62 -6.60
CA ILE A 146 -9.46 -10.60 -7.63
C ILE A 146 -9.38 -11.27 -9.00
N SER A 147 -10.42 -11.06 -9.79
CA SER A 147 -10.56 -11.63 -11.13
C SER A 147 -9.89 -10.80 -12.20
N PHE A 148 -9.90 -9.49 -12.03
CA PHE A 148 -9.23 -8.55 -12.92
C PHE A 148 -8.59 -7.44 -12.10
N ILE A 149 -7.46 -6.94 -12.58
CA ILE A 149 -6.82 -5.74 -12.02
C ILE A 149 -6.32 -4.84 -13.13
N LYS A 150 -6.35 -3.55 -12.88
CA LYS A 150 -5.77 -2.51 -13.73
C LYS A 150 -5.12 -1.43 -12.88
N PHE A 151 -3.92 -1.04 -13.29
CA PHE A 151 -3.22 0.12 -12.76
C PHE A 151 -3.10 1.17 -13.86
N THR A 152 -3.39 2.43 -13.54
CA THR A 152 -3.29 3.55 -14.48
C THR A 152 -2.37 4.63 -13.92
N THR A 153 -1.59 5.26 -14.80
CA THR A 153 -0.63 6.31 -14.44
C THR A 153 -1.17 7.72 -14.73
N ASN A 154 -0.51 8.73 -14.17
CA ASN A 154 -0.74 10.14 -14.48
C ASN A 154 -0.58 10.49 -15.98
N LYS A 155 0.10 9.63 -16.76
CA LYS A 155 0.28 9.79 -18.21
C LYS A 155 -0.69 8.95 -19.05
N ASN A 156 -1.70 8.35 -18.42
CA ASN A 156 -2.69 7.47 -19.06
C ASN A 156 -2.11 6.17 -19.64
N ASN A 157 -0.90 5.76 -19.24
CA ASN A 157 -0.44 4.40 -19.49
C ASN A 157 -1.07 3.46 -18.46
N TYR A 158 -1.16 2.18 -18.80
CA TYR A 158 -1.74 1.19 -17.91
C TYR A 158 -1.17 -0.21 -18.13
N VAL A 159 -1.33 -1.04 -17.11
CA VAL A 159 -1.25 -2.49 -17.22
C VAL A 159 -2.52 -3.08 -16.62
N SER A 160 -3.04 -4.12 -17.26
CA SER A 160 -4.23 -4.81 -16.80
C SER A 160 -4.22 -6.27 -17.21
N GLY A 161 -4.91 -7.11 -16.45
CA GLY A 161 -5.02 -8.54 -16.76
C GLY A 161 -6.09 -9.24 -15.93
N GLY A 162 -6.39 -10.47 -16.30
CA GLY A 162 -7.48 -11.25 -15.71
C GLY A 162 -8.81 -11.12 -16.47
N THR A 163 -9.91 -11.55 -15.84
CA THR A 163 -11.26 -11.57 -16.41
C THR A 163 -12.15 -10.54 -15.71
N PRO A 164 -12.63 -9.50 -16.42
CA PRO A 164 -13.56 -8.54 -15.86
C PRO A 164 -14.86 -9.18 -15.35
N THR A 165 -15.38 -8.64 -14.25
CA THR A 165 -16.71 -8.96 -13.70
C THR A 165 -17.49 -7.68 -13.40
N ASP A 166 -18.74 -7.80 -12.96
CA ASP A 166 -19.61 -6.67 -12.61
C ASP A 166 -19.40 -6.14 -11.17
N ASP A 167 -18.64 -6.85 -10.32
CA ASP A 167 -18.27 -6.41 -8.96
C ASP A 167 -16.97 -5.62 -9.04
N ILE A 168 -17.08 -4.30 -9.28
CA ILE A 168 -15.96 -3.40 -9.60
C ILE A 168 -15.64 -2.51 -8.42
N GLY A 169 -14.39 -2.57 -7.96
CA GLY A 169 -13.78 -1.61 -7.07
C GLY A 169 -12.79 -0.72 -7.81
N LYS A 170 -12.80 0.58 -7.52
CA LYS A 170 -11.82 1.52 -8.06
C LYS A 170 -11.50 2.59 -7.02
N GLU A 171 -10.22 2.93 -6.93
CA GLU A 171 -9.72 4.04 -6.13
C GLU A 171 -8.65 4.80 -6.90
N ASP A 172 -8.80 6.13 -6.93
CA ASP A 172 -7.79 7.04 -7.43
C ASP A 172 -6.99 7.63 -6.26
N ALA A 173 -5.79 8.13 -6.53
CA ALA A 173 -4.94 8.76 -5.53
C ALA A 173 -5.70 9.84 -4.76
N PRO A 174 -5.52 9.94 -3.43
CA PRO A 174 -6.34 10.81 -2.58
C PRO A 174 -6.21 12.30 -2.93
N GLU A 175 -5.02 12.73 -3.34
CA GLU A 175 -4.72 14.08 -3.83
C GLU A 175 -3.46 14.08 -4.70
N GLU A 176 -3.17 15.21 -5.34
CA GLU A 176 -1.92 15.41 -6.08
C GLU A 176 -0.71 15.21 -5.16
N GLY A 177 0.34 14.58 -5.70
CA GLY A 177 1.54 14.26 -4.93
C GLY A 177 1.52 12.90 -4.23
N TYR A 178 0.50 12.07 -4.47
CA TYR A 178 0.51 10.66 -4.11
C TYR A 178 0.65 9.74 -5.32
N GLN A 179 1.25 8.58 -5.07
CA GLN A 179 1.33 7.44 -5.99
C GLN A 179 1.02 6.14 -5.26
N ILE A 180 0.73 5.08 -5.99
CA ILE A 180 0.80 3.72 -5.40
C ILE A 180 2.26 3.41 -5.09
N GLY A 181 2.58 3.28 -3.81
CA GLY A 181 3.89 2.87 -3.28
C GLY A 181 3.93 1.43 -2.80
N GLY A 182 2.83 0.69 -2.91
CA GLY A 182 2.77 -0.68 -2.44
C GLY A 182 1.36 -1.18 -2.31
N PHE A 183 1.21 -2.36 -1.69
CA PHE A 183 -0.06 -3.06 -1.58
C PHE A 183 -0.20 -3.73 -0.22
N PHE A 184 -1.45 -3.85 0.23
CA PHE A 184 -1.81 -4.78 1.29
C PHE A 184 -3.09 -5.53 0.91
N GLY A 185 -3.36 -6.63 1.61
CA GLY A 185 -4.55 -7.42 1.40
C GLY A 185 -4.33 -8.86 1.82
N LYS A 186 -5.00 -9.78 1.13
CA LYS A 186 -5.01 -11.20 1.44
C LYS A 186 -4.72 -12.03 0.21
N ARG A 187 -3.91 -13.09 0.39
CA ARG A 187 -3.55 -14.03 -0.68
C ARG A 187 -3.78 -15.49 -0.26
N GLY A 188 -4.20 -16.31 -1.21
CA GLY A 188 -4.13 -17.76 -1.15
C GLY A 188 -3.19 -18.27 -2.26
N ASP A 189 -3.70 -19.15 -3.11
CA ASP A 189 -3.06 -19.53 -4.37
C ASP A 189 -3.14 -18.40 -5.43
N GLU A 190 -4.07 -17.48 -5.25
CA GLU A 190 -4.32 -16.29 -6.08
C GLU A 190 -4.51 -15.08 -5.12
N ILE A 191 -4.61 -13.86 -5.65
CA ILE A 191 -4.92 -12.67 -4.85
C ILE A 191 -6.41 -12.70 -4.47
N ASP A 192 -6.70 -12.76 -3.18
CA ASP A 192 -8.06 -12.81 -2.66
C ASP A 192 -8.63 -11.39 -2.44
N SER A 193 -7.79 -10.49 -1.94
CA SER A 193 -8.10 -9.06 -1.80
C SER A 193 -6.87 -8.18 -1.99
N VAL A 194 -7.08 -6.93 -2.38
CA VAL A 194 -6.00 -5.96 -2.60
C VAL A 194 -6.47 -4.54 -2.27
N ALA A 195 -5.58 -3.77 -1.67
CA ALA A 195 -5.66 -2.34 -1.47
C ALA A 195 -4.33 -1.68 -1.87
N ALA A 196 -4.42 -0.45 -2.34
CA ALA A 196 -3.22 0.37 -2.56
C ALA A 196 -2.67 0.90 -1.24
N ILE A 197 -1.35 1.05 -1.17
CA ILE A 197 -0.70 1.93 -0.21
C ILE A 197 -0.28 3.18 -0.98
N TRP A 198 -0.89 4.31 -0.64
CA TRP A 198 -0.61 5.59 -1.26
C TRP A 198 0.61 6.21 -0.59
N ALA A 199 1.69 6.41 -1.34
CA ALA A 199 2.93 7.01 -0.87
C ALA A 199 3.08 8.43 -1.44
N THR A 200 3.66 9.32 -0.65
CA THR A 200 3.97 10.67 -1.11
C THR A 200 5.12 10.66 -2.11
N ILE A 201 4.97 11.42 -3.19
CA ILE A 201 6.03 11.66 -4.16
C ILE A 201 6.89 12.78 -3.60
N LEU A 202 8.14 12.48 -3.25
CA LEU A 202 9.10 13.50 -2.85
C LEU A 202 9.75 14.13 -4.10
N PRO A 203 9.94 15.46 -4.10
CA PRO A 203 10.63 16.16 -5.19
C PRO A 203 12.13 15.84 -5.27
#